data_AF-A0A8J5IEB4-F1
#
_entry.id   AF-A0A8J5IEB4-F1
#
_cell.length_a   1.000
_cell.length_b   1.000
_cell.length_c   1.000
_cell.angle_alpha   90.00
_cell.angle_beta   90.00
_cell.angle_gamma   90.00
#
_symmetry.space_group_name_H-M   'P 1'
#
loop_
_entity.id
_entity.type
_entity.pdbx_description
1 polymer ?
#
loop_
_entity_poly.entity_id
_entity_poly.type
_entity_poly.pdbx_seq_one_letter_code
_entity_poly.pdbx_strand_id
1 'polypeptide(L)'
;MHAVEIDNADEGREVTAKDVRDACISSKTQQAYRGSLRAMSKWIVDIRKQESPVFFDINGEIDLKRFTLAEFESFLLEKRKTVGVSTLNGYRSALKDLYRRKDVPLPTAYEKNMASFFRD
;
A
#
# COMPACT_ATOMS: atom_id res chain seq x y z
N MET A 1 1.12 -44.11 38.48
CA MET A 1 0.69 -43.62 37.15
C MET A 1 0.56 -42.12 37.28
N HIS A 2 1.64 -41.38 37.03
CA HIS A 2 1.64 -39.92 37.11
C HIS A 2 1.22 -39.38 35.75
N ALA A 3 0.12 -38.63 35.72
CA ALA A 3 -0.33 -37.93 34.52
C ALA A 3 0.72 -36.87 34.15
N VAL A 4 1.11 -36.87 32.88
CA VAL A 4 1.96 -35.85 32.27
C VAL A 4 1.00 -34.77 31.80
N GLU A 5 0.94 -33.65 32.51
CA GLU A 5 0.25 -32.46 32.01
C GLU A 5 1.12 -31.87 30.90
N ILE A 6 0.58 -31.89 29.68
CA ILE A 6 1.16 -31.27 28.51
C ILE A 6 0.88 -29.76 28.66
N ASP A 7 1.85 -29.02 29.17
CA ASP A 7 1.85 -27.57 29.08
C ASP A 7 1.87 -27.15 27.61
N ASN A 8 0.77 -26.53 27.18
CA ASN A 8 0.61 -25.91 25.88
C ASN A 8 1.73 -24.87 25.68
N ALA A 9 2.62 -25.15 24.74
CA ALA A 9 3.49 -24.12 24.17
C ALA A 9 2.62 -23.18 23.32
N ASP A 10 2.06 -22.14 23.96
CA ASP A 10 1.73 -20.91 23.25
C ASP A 10 3.07 -20.23 22.92
N GLU A 11 3.64 -20.66 21.80
CA GLU A 11 4.88 -20.14 21.26
C GLU A 11 4.69 -18.65 20.99
N GLY A 12 5.23 -17.84 21.89
CA GLY A 12 5.11 -16.39 21.90
C GLY A 12 5.47 -15.83 20.53
N ARG A 13 4.44 -15.54 19.73
CA ARG A 13 4.59 -14.99 18.40
C ARG A 13 5.33 -13.66 18.54
N GLU A 14 6.57 -13.61 18.06
CA GLU A 14 7.38 -12.40 18.13
C GLU A 14 6.60 -11.26 17.46
N VAL A 15 6.16 -10.29 18.27
CA VAL A 15 5.41 -9.13 17.80
C VAL A 15 6.38 -8.24 17.05
N THR A 16 6.23 -8.16 15.72
CA THR A 16 7.11 -7.32 14.91
C THR A 16 6.67 -5.86 14.96
N ALA A 17 7.59 -4.94 14.62
CA ALA A 17 7.23 -3.53 14.44
C ALA A 17 6.12 -3.33 13.39
N LYS A 18 5.98 -4.27 12.43
CA LYS A 18 4.88 -4.30 11.46
C LYS A 18 3.55 -4.62 12.13
N ASP A 19 3.51 -5.60 13.03
CA ASP A 19 2.29 -6.00 13.75
C ASP A 19 1.75 -4.86 14.62
N VAL A 20 2.63 -4.12 15.31
CA VAL A 20 2.25 -2.92 16.08
C VAL A 20 1.66 -1.84 15.16
N ARG A 21 2.31 -1.56 14.02
CA ARG A 21 1.83 -0.56 13.04
C ARG A 21 0.52 -0.95 12.38
N ASP A 22 0.32 -2.24 12.14
CA ASP A 22 -0.89 -2.78 11.52
C ASP A 22 -2.05 -2.82 12.54
N ALA A 23 -1.78 -3.08 13.82
CA ALA A 23 -2.77 -2.98 14.91
C ALA A 23 -3.31 -1.55 15.08
N CYS A 24 -2.53 -0.52 14.73
CA CYS A 24 -2.99 0.87 14.72
C CYS A 24 -3.97 1.21 13.58
N ILE A 25 -4.23 0.29 12.64
CA ILE A 25 -5.16 0.48 11.53
C ILE A 25 -6.28 -0.56 11.61
N SER A 26 -7.53 -0.11 11.54
CA SER A 26 -8.67 -1.03 11.47
C SER A 26 -8.57 -1.99 10.29
N SER A 27 -9.01 -3.25 10.46
CA SER A 27 -9.03 -4.25 9.38
C SER A 27 -9.78 -3.76 8.13
N LYS A 28 -10.82 -2.94 8.30
CA LYS A 28 -11.57 -2.32 7.20
C LYS A 28 -10.70 -1.36 6.39
N THR A 29 -9.90 -0.54 7.06
CA THR A 29 -8.97 0.38 6.39
C THR A 29 -7.83 -0.39 5.71
N GLN A 30 -7.29 -1.43 6.35
CA GLN A 30 -6.29 -2.30 5.70
C GLN A 30 -6.83 -2.92 4.41
N GLN A 31 -8.09 -3.39 4.43
CA GLN A 31 -8.73 -3.97 3.26
C GLN A 31 -8.97 -2.93 2.16
N ALA A 32 -9.39 -1.72 2.52
CA ALA A 32 -9.50 -0.60 1.58
C ALA A 32 -8.14 -0.29 0.92
N TYR A 33 -7.06 -0.23 1.70
CA TYR A 33 -5.72 0.02 1.16
C TYR A 33 -5.24 -1.11 0.25
N ARG A 34 -5.49 -2.38 0.60
CA ARG A 34 -5.21 -3.52 -0.28
C ARG A 34 -5.97 -3.42 -1.59
N GLY A 35 -7.25 -3.02 -1.56
CA GLY A 35 -8.04 -2.76 -2.76
C GLY A 35 -7.45 -1.66 -3.63
N SER A 36 -7.05 -0.54 -3.01
CA SER A 36 -6.38 0.58 -3.68
C SER A 36 -5.06 0.17 -4.35
N LEU A 37 -4.21 -0.58 -3.66
CA LEU A 37 -2.93 -1.08 -4.19
C LEU A 37 -3.15 -2.08 -5.34
N ARG A 38 -4.18 -2.93 -5.27
CA ARG A 38 -4.56 -3.81 -6.38
C ARG A 38 -5.00 -3.04 -7.61
N ALA A 39 -5.77 -1.96 -7.44
CA ALA A 39 -6.19 -1.11 -8.55
C ALA A 39 -4.99 -0.44 -9.24
N MET A 40 -4.03 0.06 -8.47
CA MET A 40 -2.77 0.61 -8.99
C MET A 40 -1.95 -0.47 -9.71
N SER A 41 -1.80 -1.65 -9.11
CA SER A 41 -1.07 -2.78 -9.70
C SER A 41 -1.66 -3.21 -11.04
N LYS A 42 -3.00 -3.33 -11.11
CA LYS A 42 -3.71 -3.65 -12.34
C LYS A 42 -3.46 -2.61 -13.43
N TRP A 43 -3.54 -1.32 -13.08
CA TRP A 43 -3.27 -0.23 -14.01
C TRP A 43 -1.84 -0.27 -14.57
N ILE A 44 -0.84 -0.56 -13.73
CA ILE A 44 0.56 -0.73 -14.17
C ILE A 44 0.64 -1.84 -15.22
N VAL A 45 0.02 -3.00 -14.97
CA VAL A 45 0.02 -4.13 -15.90
C VAL A 45 -0.68 -3.76 -17.22
N ASP A 46 -1.82 -3.06 -17.16
CA ASP A 46 -2.58 -2.65 -18.34
C ASP A 46 -1.81 -1.66 -19.23
N ILE A 47 -1.15 -0.66 -18.63
CA ILE A 47 -0.46 0.41 -19.38
C ILE A 47 0.95 0.01 -19.81
N ARG A 48 1.71 -0.68 -18.94
CA ARG A 48 3.12 -1.02 -19.20
C ARG A 48 3.31 -2.39 -19.84
N LYS A 49 2.28 -3.24 -19.84
CA LYS A 49 2.29 -4.58 -20.46
C LYS A 49 3.57 -5.36 -20.13
N GLN A 50 4.45 -5.55 -21.12
CA GLN A 50 5.70 -6.32 -20.98
C GLN A 50 6.72 -5.69 -20.03
N GLU A 51 6.66 -4.37 -19.83
CA GLU A 51 7.54 -3.65 -18.90
C GLU A 51 6.99 -3.64 -17.47
N SER A 52 5.75 -4.09 -17.26
CA SER A 52 5.13 -4.09 -15.93
C SER A 52 5.90 -4.86 -14.83
N PRO A 53 6.63 -5.96 -15.09
CA PRO A 53 7.35 -6.68 -14.03
C PRO A 53 8.37 -5.83 -13.29
N VAL A 54 8.94 -4.80 -13.92
CA VAL A 54 9.95 -3.94 -13.28
C VAL A 54 9.36 -3.01 -12.22
N PHE A 55 8.03 -2.91 -12.13
CA PHE A 55 7.32 -2.09 -11.16
C PHE A 55 6.91 -2.86 -9.90
N PHE A 56 7.24 -4.15 -9.82
CA PHE A 56 6.94 -5.00 -8.68
C PHE A 56 8.22 -5.48 -8.00
N ASP A 57 8.19 -5.56 -6.68
CA ASP A 57 9.29 -6.11 -5.90
C ASP A 57 9.21 -7.64 -5.82
N ILE A 58 10.16 -8.25 -5.10
CA ILE A 58 10.23 -9.70 -4.90
C ILE A 58 8.98 -10.29 -4.22
N ASN A 59 8.18 -9.47 -3.53
CA ASN A 59 6.94 -9.89 -2.87
C ASN A 59 5.70 -9.70 -3.78
N GLY A 60 5.90 -9.20 -5.00
CA GLY A 60 4.81 -8.84 -5.91
C GLY A 60 4.05 -7.57 -5.52
N GLU A 61 4.59 -6.77 -4.58
CA GLU A 61 4.05 -5.46 -4.24
C GLU A 61 4.66 -4.38 -5.14
N ILE A 62 4.01 -3.23 -5.24
CA ILE A 62 4.53 -2.09 -6.00
C ILE A 62 5.93 -1.70 -5.47
N ASP A 63 6.92 -1.67 -6.36
CA ASP A 63 8.26 -1.18 -6.06
C ASP A 63 8.24 0.36 -6.05
N LEU A 64 8.40 0.93 -4.85
CA LEU A 64 8.40 2.37 -4.62
C LEU A 64 9.57 3.10 -5.28
N LYS A 65 10.64 2.39 -5.68
CA LYS A 65 11.75 2.98 -6.45
C LYS A 65 11.40 3.20 -7.92
N ARG A 66 10.48 2.39 -8.44
CA ARG A 66 10.11 2.36 -9.87
C ARG A 66 8.79 3.07 -10.11
N PHE A 67 7.85 2.92 -9.19
CA PHE A 67 6.58 3.63 -9.19
C PHE A 67 6.75 5.06 -8.65
N THR A 68 7.20 5.95 -9.53
CA THR A 68 7.49 7.35 -9.20
C THR A 68 6.21 8.20 -9.05
N LEU A 69 6.38 9.45 -8.61
CA LEU A 69 5.29 10.42 -8.53
C LEU A 69 4.58 10.61 -9.88
N ALA A 70 5.32 10.65 -10.99
CA ALA A 70 4.76 10.83 -12.33
C ALA A 70 3.86 9.66 -12.75
N GLU A 71 4.22 8.43 -12.36
CA GLU A 71 3.38 7.25 -12.59
C GLU A 71 2.10 7.33 -11.78
N PHE A 72 2.21 7.75 -10.52
CA PHE A 72 1.05 7.91 -9.66
C PHE A 72 0.11 9.03 -10.12
N GLU A 73 0.64 10.16 -10.57
CA GLU A 73 -0.16 11.25 -11.17
C GLU A 73 -0.87 10.78 -12.44
N SER A 74 -0.18 10.02 -13.30
CA SER A 74 -0.77 9.44 -14.51
C SER A 74 -1.92 8.48 -14.17
N PHE A 75 -1.74 7.66 -13.14
CA PHE A 75 -2.81 6.80 -12.60
C PHE A 75 -4.01 7.63 -12.10
N LEU A 76 -3.77 8.68 -11.32
CA LEU A 76 -4.84 9.53 -10.81
C LEU A 76 -5.60 10.25 -11.93
N LEU A 77 -4.89 10.74 -12.96
CA LEU A 77 -5.49 11.39 -14.12
C LEU A 77 -6.42 10.44 -14.90
N GLU A 78 -6.04 9.17 -15.04
CA GLU A 78 -6.93 8.17 -15.62
C GLU A 78 -8.14 7.93 -14.72
N LYS A 79 -7.93 7.70 -13.41
CA LYS A 79 -9.02 7.37 -12.49
C LYS A 79 -10.00 8.51 -12.27
N ARG A 80 -9.57 9.78 -12.29
CA ARG A 80 -10.44 10.95 -12.15
C ARG A 80 -11.58 10.98 -13.16
N LYS A 81 -11.43 10.31 -14.32
CA LYS A 81 -12.51 10.18 -15.33
C LYS A 81 -13.67 9.28 -14.87
N THR A 82 -13.46 8.47 -13.83
CA THR A 82 -14.38 7.39 -13.42
C THR A 82 -14.70 7.39 -11.91
N VAL A 83 -13.87 8.03 -11.08
CA VAL A 83 -14.04 8.05 -9.62
C VAL A 83 -13.93 9.46 -9.05
N GLY A 84 -14.62 9.70 -7.94
CA GLY A 84 -14.59 10.98 -7.23
C GLY A 84 -13.35 11.19 -6.38
N VAL A 85 -13.21 12.42 -5.87
CA VAL A 85 -12.08 12.89 -5.04
C VAL A 85 -11.85 12.04 -3.78
N SER A 86 -12.91 11.51 -3.16
CA SER A 86 -12.82 10.63 -2.00
C SER A 86 -12.03 9.34 -2.31
N THR A 87 -12.31 8.70 -3.44
CA THR A 87 -11.60 7.50 -3.90
C THR A 87 -10.15 7.80 -4.25
N LEU A 88 -9.90 8.95 -4.90
CA LEU A 88 -8.54 9.40 -5.23
C LEU A 88 -7.69 9.62 -3.96
N ASN A 89 -8.27 10.22 -2.92
CA ASN A 89 -7.65 10.33 -1.60
C ASN A 89 -7.42 8.97 -0.92
N GLY A 90 -8.28 7.99 -1.20
CA GLY A 90 -8.09 6.59 -0.81
C GLY A 90 -6.82 5.99 -1.42
N TYR A 91 -6.60 6.16 -2.73
CA TYR A 91 -5.37 5.72 -3.39
C TYR A 91 -4.12 6.38 -2.81
N ARG A 92 -4.19 7.69 -2.55
CA ARG A 92 -3.11 8.43 -1.89
C ARG A 92 -2.79 7.86 -0.51
N SER A 93 -3.80 7.62 0.31
CA SER A 93 -3.63 7.09 1.67
C SER A 93 -3.03 5.68 1.65
N ALA A 94 -3.48 4.83 0.73
CA ALA A 94 -2.94 3.50 0.55
C ALA A 94 -1.47 3.51 0.12
N LEU A 95 -1.09 4.42 -0.78
CA LEU A 95 0.31 4.57 -1.20
C LEU A 95 1.19 5.08 -0.05
N LYS A 96 0.73 6.10 0.70
CA LYS A 96 1.45 6.58 1.90
C LYS A 96 1.64 5.47 2.93
N ASP A 97 0.63 4.64 3.13
CA ASP A 97 0.73 3.48 4.03
C ASP A 97 1.74 2.44 3.52
N LEU A 98 1.84 2.23 2.20
CA LEU A 98 2.87 1.36 1.62
C LEU A 98 4.29 1.89 1.88
N TYR A 99 4.53 3.20 1.71
CA TYR A 99 5.81 3.83 2.09
C TYR A 99 6.13 3.57 3.57
N ARG A 100 5.15 3.78 4.45
CA ARG A 100 5.27 3.52 5.89
C ARG A 100 5.56 2.05 6.22
N ARG A 101 4.91 1.11 5.54
CA ARG A 101 5.10 -0.34 5.76
C ARG A 101 6.47 -0.84 5.29
N LYS A 102 6.99 -0.27 4.21
CA LYS A 102 8.33 -0.58 3.67
C LYS A 102 9.47 0.20 4.33
N ASP A 103 9.14 1.03 5.33
CA ASP A 103 10.10 1.90 6.03
C ASP A 103 10.86 2.83 5.04
N VAL A 104 10.19 3.24 3.96
CA VAL A 104 10.75 4.13 2.95
C VAL A 104 10.26 5.55 3.22
N PRO A 105 11.16 6.56 3.29
CA PRO A 105 10.74 7.94 3.48
C PRO A 105 9.87 8.39 2.30
N LEU A 106 8.73 8.98 2.61
CA LEU A 106 7.86 9.57 1.60
C LEU A 106 8.59 10.76 0.95
N PRO A 107 8.75 10.80 -0.39
CA PRO A 107 9.44 11.91 -1.02
C PRO A 107 8.68 13.22 -0.80
N THR A 108 9.36 14.31 -0.46
CA THR A 108 8.72 15.63 -0.17
C THR A 108 7.86 16.14 -1.33
N ALA A 109 8.21 15.78 -2.57
CA ALA A 109 7.42 16.08 -3.76
C ALA A 109 6.01 15.46 -3.71
N TYR A 110 5.85 14.27 -3.13
CA TYR A 110 4.54 13.65 -2.92
C TYR A 110 3.67 14.49 -1.98
N GLU A 111 4.22 14.99 -0.88
CA GLU A 111 3.44 15.79 0.07
C GLU A 111 2.98 17.11 -0.54
N LYS A 112 3.85 17.78 -1.28
CA LYS A 112 3.60 19.10 -1.87
C LYS A 112 2.66 19.04 -3.08
N ASN A 113 2.90 18.14 -4.04
CA ASN A 113 2.14 18.08 -5.29
C ASN A 113 0.76 17.42 -5.11
N MET A 114 0.60 16.49 -4.17
CA MET A 114 -0.71 15.90 -3.91
C MET A 114 -1.70 16.85 -3.24
N ALA A 115 -1.29 18.03 -2.75
CA ALA A 115 -2.20 19.05 -2.23
C ALA A 115 -2.86 19.88 -3.35
N SER A 116 -2.24 19.98 -4.53
CA SER A 116 -2.75 20.81 -5.64
C SER A 116 -3.76 20.10 -6.55
N PHE A 117 -3.75 18.76 -6.63
CA PHE A 117 -4.68 18.00 -7.48
C PHE A 117 -6.13 17.94 -6.97
N PHE A 118 -6.37 18.33 -5.72
CA PHE A 118 -7.68 18.23 -5.05
C PHE A 118 -8.28 19.59 -4.68
N ARG A 119 -7.74 20.68 -5.21
CA ARG A 119 -8.42 21.97 -5.18
C ARG A 119 -9.37 22.02 -6.38
N ASP A 120 -10.67 21.94 -6.09
CA ASP A 120 -11.73 22.34 -7.00
C ASP A 120 -11.53 23.80 -7.46
#